data_AF-A0A2R2MP86-F1
#
_entry.id   AF-A0A2R2MP86-F1
#
_cell.length_a   1.000
_cell.length_b   1.000
_cell.length_c   1.000
_cell.angle_alpha   90.00
_cell.angle_beta   90.00
_cell.angle_gamma   90.00
#
_symmetry.space_group_name_H-M   'P 1'
#
loop_
_entity.id
_entity.type
_entity.pdbx_description
1 polymer ?
#
loop_
_entity_poly.entity_id
_entity_poly.type
_entity_poly.pdbx_seq_one_letter_code
_entity_poly.pdbx_strand_id
1 'polypeptide(L)'
;MAEEGGFPQQKLLEKCPQNQISTLLHGLIDGICGKCPPRYQDYAKIWSLEEWWNVCDYFKELAKDTLKNIWSKDEIAAHLEGLGSSKQEVLDVFWVRREDMQQHLRQETCAISRTQL
;
A
#
# COMPACT_ATOMS: atom_id res chain seq x y z
N MET A 1 4.60 -20.51 -21.59
CA MET A 1 4.45 -19.05 -21.76
C MET A 1 4.43 -18.47 -20.36
N ALA A 2 5.51 -17.78 -19.98
CA ALA A 2 5.61 -17.19 -18.66
C ALA A 2 4.64 -16.02 -18.57
N GLU A 3 3.63 -16.14 -17.70
CA GLU A 3 2.96 -14.96 -17.19
C GLU A 3 3.96 -14.31 -16.23
N GLU A 4 4.62 -13.24 -16.70
CA GLU A 4 5.38 -12.32 -15.85
C GLU A 4 4.37 -11.70 -14.87
N GLY A 5 4.10 -12.40 -13.77
CA GLY A 5 3.08 -12.11 -12.76
C GLY A 5 3.43 -10.92 -11.87
N GLY A 6 3.87 -9.83 -12.47
CA GLY A 6 4.13 -8.57 -11.80
C GLY A 6 3.19 -7.49 -12.31
N PHE A 7 2.39 -6.91 -11.42
CA PHE A 7 1.64 -5.69 -11.73
C PHE A 7 2.61 -4.62 -12.26
N PRO A 8 2.46 -4.10 -13.50
CA PRO A 8 3.35 -3.07 -14.06
C PRO A 8 3.52 -1.86 -13.14
N GLN A 9 2.49 -1.59 -12.33
CA GLN A 9 2.39 -0.49 -11.39
C GLN A 9 3.37 -0.63 -10.21
N GLN A 10 3.78 -1.85 -9.83
CA GLN A 10 4.73 -2.05 -8.72
C GLN A 10 6.09 -1.38 -9.02
N LYS A 11 6.51 -1.38 -10.30
CA LYS A 11 7.77 -0.76 -10.72
C LYS A 11 7.78 0.75 -10.52
N LEU A 12 6.61 1.39 -10.41
CA LEU A 12 6.52 2.82 -10.11
C LEU A 12 7.05 3.14 -8.71
N LEU A 13 6.98 2.21 -7.75
CA LEU A 13 7.56 2.40 -6.41
C LEU A 13 9.09 2.55 -6.47
N GLU A 14 9.77 1.89 -7.42
CA GLU A 14 11.22 2.02 -7.60
C GLU A 14 11.65 3.39 -8.12
N LYS A 15 10.73 4.22 -8.64
CA LYS A 15 11.01 5.62 -8.97
C LYS A 15 11.12 6.48 -7.71
N CYS A 16 10.56 6.03 -6.58
CA CYS A 16 10.61 6.78 -5.34
C CYS A 16 12.04 6.79 -4.79
N PRO A 17 12.60 7.96 -4.45
CA PRO A 17 13.86 8.01 -3.74
C PRO A 17 13.80 7.23 -2.41
N GLN A 18 14.85 6.46 -2.12
CA GLN A 18 14.95 5.63 -0.91
C GLN A 18 14.73 6.42 0.40
N ASN A 19 15.12 7.69 0.44
CA ASN A 19 14.90 8.55 1.61
C ASN A 19 13.45 9.05 1.77
N GLN A 20 12.59 8.86 0.77
CA GLN A 20 11.18 9.30 0.79
C GLN A 20 10.20 8.13 0.80
N ILE A 21 10.63 6.92 0.43
CA ILE A 21 9.73 5.79 0.25
C ILE A 21 9.04 5.39 1.56
N SER A 22 9.78 5.32 2.66
CA SER A 22 9.19 5.05 4.00
C SER A 22 8.07 6.04 4.35
N THR A 23 8.30 7.33 4.12
CA THR A 23 7.30 8.39 4.38
C THR A 23 6.08 8.24 3.49
N LEU A 24 6.28 7.95 2.20
CA LEU A 24 5.19 7.70 1.27
C LEU A 24 4.34 6.50 1.71
N LEU A 25 4.98 5.37 2.03
CA LEU A 25 4.28 4.14 2.40
C LEU A 25 3.45 4.34 3.66
N HIS A 26 4.00 4.99 4.69
CA HIS A 26 3.25 5.33 5.90
C HIS A 26 2.06 6.26 5.61
N GLY A 27 2.25 7.26 4.75
CA GLY A 27 1.17 8.15 4.33
C GLY A 27 0.05 7.41 3.56
N LEU A 28 0.41 6.50 2.66
CA LEU A 28 -0.57 5.70 1.91
C LEU A 28 -1.40 4.83 2.85
N ILE A 29 -0.76 4.21 3.85
CA ILE A 29 -1.46 3.47 4.90
C ILE A 29 -2.34 4.40 5.75
N ASP A 30 -1.85 5.58 6.11
CA ASP A 30 -2.65 6.57 6.82
C ASP A 30 -3.92 6.92 6.04
N GLY A 31 -3.84 7.09 4.72
CA GLY A 31 -5.00 7.26 3.85
C GLY A 31 -5.97 6.07 3.87
N ILE A 32 -5.45 4.83 3.88
CA ILE A 32 -6.27 3.61 4.01
C ILE A 32 -6.96 3.54 5.37
N CYS A 33 -6.28 3.98 6.44
CA CYS A 33 -6.81 4.03 7.79
C CYS A 33 -7.68 5.27 8.07
N GLY A 34 -8.20 5.94 7.04
CA GLY A 34 -9.08 7.11 7.17
C GLY A 34 -8.40 8.38 7.74
N LYS A 35 -7.07 8.41 7.79
CA LYS A 35 -6.27 9.59 8.15
C LYS A 35 -5.89 10.37 6.88
N CYS A 36 -5.02 11.36 7.00
CA CYS A 36 -4.61 12.19 5.86
C CYS A 36 -3.72 11.40 4.88
N PRO A 37 -4.15 11.16 3.62
CA PRO A 37 -3.30 10.57 2.61
C PRO A 37 -2.22 11.56 2.12
N PRO A 38 -1.14 11.07 1.47
CA PRO A 38 -0.15 11.91 0.83
C PRO A 38 -0.77 12.71 -0.31
N ARG A 39 -0.25 13.92 -0.53
CA ARG A 39 -0.72 14.79 -1.61
C ARG A 39 0.15 14.60 -2.83
N TYR A 40 -0.46 14.55 -4.01
CA TYR A 40 0.27 14.49 -5.27
C TYR A 40 1.34 15.60 -5.40
N GLN A 41 1.05 16.80 -4.90
CA GLN A 41 1.95 17.97 -4.98
C GLN A 41 3.32 17.70 -4.36
N ASP A 42 3.39 16.88 -3.30
CA ASP A 42 4.64 16.54 -2.62
C ASP A 42 5.51 15.58 -3.46
N TYR A 43 4.88 14.84 -4.39
CA TYR A 43 5.51 13.81 -5.21
C TYR A 43 5.48 14.11 -6.72
N ALA A 44 4.99 15.29 -7.13
CA ALA A 44 4.80 15.67 -8.53
C ALA A 44 6.10 15.75 -9.35
N LYS A 45 7.26 15.77 -8.67
CA LYS A 45 8.59 15.68 -9.31
C LYS A 45 9.01 14.25 -9.66
N ILE A 46 8.38 13.25 -9.04
CA ILE A 46 8.73 11.82 -9.17
C ILE A 46 7.77 11.14 -10.15
N TRP A 47 6.48 11.45 -10.03
CA TRP A 47 5.42 10.85 -10.85
C TRP A 47 4.58 11.89 -11.58
N SER A 48 4.14 11.53 -12.78
CA SER A 48 2.99 12.20 -13.40
C SER A 48 1.73 11.96 -12.56
N LEU A 49 0.67 12.74 -12.79
CA LEU A 49 -0.60 12.53 -12.09
C LEU A 49 -1.15 11.12 -12.31
N GLU A 50 -1.07 10.59 -13.54
CA GLU A 50 -1.51 9.24 -13.88
C GLU A 50 -0.67 8.16 -13.17
N GLU A 51 0.65 8.31 -13.16
CA GLU A 51 1.53 7.41 -12.43
C GLU A 51 1.25 7.43 -10.93
N TRP A 52 0.96 8.61 -10.36
CA TRP A 52 0.58 8.76 -8.96
C TRP A 52 -0.70 7.99 -8.63
N TRP A 53 -1.73 8.09 -9.47
CA TRP A 53 -2.95 7.29 -9.31
C TRP A 53 -2.65 5.80 -9.32
N ASN A 54 -1.82 5.34 -10.27
CA ASN A 54 -1.41 3.94 -10.36
C ASN A 54 -0.65 3.47 -9.10
N VAL A 55 0.21 4.31 -8.52
CA VAL A 55 0.90 4.02 -7.24
C VAL A 55 -0.11 3.88 -6.10
N CYS A 56 -1.03 4.84 -5.97
CA CYS A 56 -2.05 4.80 -4.93
C CYS A 56 -2.97 3.58 -5.05
N ASP A 57 -3.41 3.25 -6.26
CA ASP A 57 -4.32 2.13 -6.51
C ASP A 57 -3.62 0.79 -6.31
N TYR A 58 -2.39 0.62 -6.82
CA TYR A 58 -1.58 -0.56 -6.53
C TYR A 58 -1.44 -0.79 -5.01
N PHE A 59 -1.12 0.27 -4.26
CA PHE A 59 -0.92 0.15 -2.83
C PHE A 59 -2.21 -0.20 -2.06
N LYS A 60 -3.36 0.36 -2.49
CA LYS A 60 -4.67 0.00 -1.94
C LYS A 60 -5.03 -1.45 -2.21
N GLU A 61 -4.83 -1.94 -3.43
CA GLU A 61 -5.12 -3.33 -3.78
C GLU A 61 -4.21 -4.29 -3.01
N LEU A 62 -2.91 -4.00 -2.91
CA LEU A 62 -1.97 -4.76 -2.08
C LEU A 62 -2.42 -4.84 -0.61
N ALA A 63 -2.88 -3.72 -0.04
CA ALA A 63 -3.40 -3.70 1.32
C ALA A 63 -4.67 -4.53 1.46
N LYS A 64 -5.64 -4.38 0.55
CA LYS A 64 -6.87 -5.16 0.56
C LYS A 64 -6.57 -6.66 0.48
N ASP A 65 -5.72 -7.08 -0.44
CA ASP A 65 -5.38 -8.49 -0.62
C ASP A 65 -4.66 -9.07 0.60
N THR A 66 -3.70 -8.34 1.15
CA THR A 66 -2.97 -8.75 2.36
C THR A 66 -3.91 -8.93 3.55
N LEU A 67 -4.86 -8.00 3.72
CA LEU A 67 -5.80 -8.02 4.85
C LEU A 67 -6.90 -9.08 4.67
N LYS A 68 -7.43 -9.22 3.46
CA LYS A 68 -8.49 -10.18 3.13
C LYS A 68 -8.02 -11.62 3.25
N ASN A 69 -6.82 -11.91 2.75
CA ASN A 69 -6.28 -13.27 2.72
C ASN A 69 -5.45 -13.62 3.96
N ILE A 70 -5.29 -12.66 4.89
CA ILE A 70 -4.55 -12.84 6.15
C ILE A 70 -3.09 -13.29 5.88
N TRP A 71 -2.46 -12.76 4.84
CA TRP A 71 -1.12 -13.17 4.44
C TRP A 71 -0.08 -13.07 5.58
N SER A 72 0.81 -14.05 5.63
CA SER A 72 2.04 -14.05 6.42
C SER A 72 3.08 -13.09 5.84
N LYS A 73 4.14 -12.80 6.61
CA LYS A 73 5.25 -11.95 6.13
C LYS A 73 5.90 -12.54 4.87
N ASP A 74 6.03 -13.86 4.79
CA ASP A 74 6.63 -14.55 3.65
C ASP A 74 5.74 -14.49 2.39
N GLU A 75 4.42 -14.59 2.54
CA GLU A 75 3.48 -14.44 1.41
C GLU A 75 3.48 -13.01 0.85
N ILE A 76 3.55 -12.00 1.72
CA ILE A 76 3.72 -10.60 1.28
C ILE A 76 5.07 -10.46 0.56
N ALA A 77 6.14 -11.03 1.11
CA ALA A 77 7.47 -10.96 0.48
C ALA A 77 7.52 -11.66 -0.89
N ALA A 78 6.77 -12.75 -1.08
CA ALA A 78 6.62 -13.43 -2.36
C ALA A 78 5.84 -12.56 -3.36
N HIS A 79 4.75 -11.92 -2.93
CA HIS A 79 3.98 -11.00 -3.78
C HIS A 79 4.80 -9.78 -4.24
N LEU A 80 5.76 -9.35 -3.42
CA LEU A 80 6.68 -8.24 -3.72
C LEU A 80 7.95 -8.66 -4.46
N GLU A 81 8.05 -9.89 -4.97
CA GLU A 81 9.26 -10.38 -5.65
C GLU A 81 9.65 -9.55 -6.89
N GLY A 82 8.67 -8.89 -7.51
CA GLY A 82 8.93 -7.97 -8.63
C GLY A 82 9.53 -6.61 -8.23
N LEU A 83 9.59 -6.28 -6.94
CA LEU A 83 10.26 -5.08 -6.44
C LEU A 83 11.75 -5.32 -6.25
N GLY A 84 12.53 -4.30 -6.57
CA GLY A 84 13.98 -4.28 -6.38
C GLY A 84 14.33 -3.69 -5.02
N SER A 85 14.89 -2.48 -5.05
CA SER A 85 15.45 -1.83 -3.85
C SER A 85 14.39 -1.46 -2.81
N SER A 86 13.14 -1.30 -3.24
CA SER A 86 12.03 -0.86 -2.38
C SER A 86 11.38 -2.01 -1.60
N LYS A 87 11.67 -3.27 -1.97
CA LYS A 87 10.97 -4.46 -1.47
C LYS A 87 10.95 -4.55 0.07
N GLN A 88 12.10 -4.38 0.70
CA GLN A 88 12.24 -4.55 2.15
C GLN A 88 11.45 -3.50 2.93
N GLU A 89 11.50 -2.24 2.50
CA GLU A 89 10.78 -1.15 3.17
C GLU A 89 9.26 -1.35 3.04
N VAL A 90 8.77 -1.73 1.86
CA VAL A 90 7.36 -2.05 1.64
C VAL A 90 6.94 -3.17 2.58
N LEU A 91 7.70 -4.27 2.63
CA LEU A 91 7.41 -5.42 3.48
C LEU A 91 7.33 -5.04 4.96
N ASP A 92 8.31 -4.28 5.47
CA ASP A 92 8.37 -3.92 6.88
C ASP A 92 7.26 -2.95 7.27
N VAL A 93 6.98 -1.94 6.45
CA VAL A 93 5.88 -0.99 6.71
C VAL A 93 4.52 -1.70 6.72
N PHE A 94 4.26 -2.59 5.75
CA PHE A 94 3.03 -3.39 5.71
C PHE A 94 2.88 -4.29 6.93
N TRP A 95 3.97 -4.96 7.32
CA TRP A 95 3.95 -5.88 8.44
C TRP A 95 3.69 -5.16 9.76
N VAL A 96 4.40 -4.06 10.02
CA VAL A 96 4.27 -3.27 11.25
C VAL A 96 2.88 -2.62 11.35
N ARG A 97 2.34 -2.11 10.24
CA ARG A 97 1.06 -1.38 10.22
C ARG A 97 -0.15 -2.27 9.97
N ARG A 98 0.03 -3.60 9.92
CA ARG A 98 -1.06 -4.55 9.64
C ARG A 98 -2.20 -4.44 10.64
N GLU A 99 -1.88 -4.40 11.94
CA GLU A 99 -2.89 -4.34 12.99
C GLU A 99 -3.69 -3.05 12.94
N ASP A 100 -3.05 -1.91 12.65
CA ASP A 100 -3.72 -0.62 12.46
C ASP A 100 -4.78 -0.69 11.35
N MET A 101 -4.41 -1.24 10.20
CA MET A 101 -5.32 -1.39 9.06
C MET A 101 -6.48 -2.33 9.38
N GLN A 102 -6.21 -3.47 10.03
CA GLN A 102 -7.26 -4.39 10.47
C GLN A 102 -8.20 -3.76 11.50
N GLN A 103 -7.66 -2.98 12.45
CA GLN A 103 -8.45 -2.27 13.44
C GLN A 103 -9.36 -1.24 12.79
N HIS A 104 -8.83 -0.48 11.82
CA HIS A 104 -9.63 0.49 11.08
C HIS A 104 -10.81 -0.18 10.35
N LEU A 105 -10.54 -1.24 9.58
CA LEU A 105 -11.60 -1.99 8.87
C LEU A 105 -12.68 -2.53 9.82
N ARG A 106 -12.28 -3.03 11.01
CA ARG A 106 -13.23 -3.45 12.05
C ARG A 106 -14.06 -2.30 12.57
N GLN A 107 -13.45 -1.15 12.83
CA GLN A 107 -14.14 0.05 13.32
C GLN A 107 -15.14 0.58 12.29
N GLU A 108 -14.75 0.67 11.02
CA GLU A 108 -15.66 1.05 9.93
C GLU A 108 -16.85 0.09 9.82
N THR A 109 -16.59 -1.22 9.85
CA THR A 109 -17.66 -2.24 9.82
C THR A 109 -18.62 -2.09 11.01
N CYS A 110 -18.09 -1.90 12.21
CA CYS A 110 -18.89 -1.66 13.41
C CYS A 110 -19.68 -0.34 13.36
N ALA A 111 -19.10 0.73 12.80
CA ALA A 111 -19.78 2.01 12.64
C ALA A 111 -20.98 1.88 11.67
N ILE A 112 -20.80 1.18 10.55
CA ILE A 112 -21.89 0.87 9.60
C ILE A 112 -23.01 0.08 10.29
N SER A 113 -22.68 -0.99 11.01
CA SER A 113 -23.66 -1.81 11.74
C SER A 113 -24.40 -1.02 12.84
N ARG A 114 -23.79 0.03 13.40
CA ARG A 114 -24.44 0.91 14.41
C ARG A 114 -25.33 2.00 13.81
N THR A 115 -25.30 2.21 12.50
CA THR A 115 -26.08 3.27 11.84
C THR A 115 -27.49 2.78 11.43
N GLN A 116 -27.91 1.60 11.89
CA GLN A 116 -29.24 1.01 11.63
C GLN A 116 -30.11 0.85 12.89
N LEU A 117 -30.02 1.78 13.86
CA LEU A 117 -30.91 1.83 15.03
C LEU A 117 -31.70 3.14 15.07
#